data_AF-A0A934K9P6-F1
#
_entry.id   AF-A0A934K9P6-F1
#
_cell.length_a   1.000
_cell.length_b   1.000
_cell.length_c   1.000
_cell.angle_alpha   90.00
_cell.angle_beta   90.00
_cell.angle_gamma   90.00
#
_symmetry.space_group_name_H-M   'P 1'
#
loop_
_entity.id
_entity.type
_entity.pdbx_description
1 polymer ?
#
loop_
_entity_poly.entity_id
_entity_poly.type
_entity_poly.pdbx_seq_one_letter_code
_entity_poly.pdbx_strand_id
1 'polypeptide(L)'
;MELVSGRVADDILEKIFAPATKPSAMDQAEETLRHPKRVVYTAMSNRNFYWRNHIQKFVLDSGMVPISPFMLFDYYLLHTVPKTVVREAMNNLLARCDEVWVFGRLSLGVKVQIGVAKRMSKPVRYFDISELPVAVIPISEETAEEEIRD
;
A
#
# COMPACT_ATOMS: atom_id res chain seq x y z
N MET A 1 33.57 -31.08 -34.45
CA MET A 1 32.24 -30.46 -34.67
C MET A 1 31.36 -30.95 -33.53
N GLU A 2 30.98 -30.20 -32.50
CA GLU A 2 31.06 -28.76 -32.17
C GLU A 2 31.36 -28.60 -30.67
N LEU A 3 32.37 -27.79 -30.34
CA LEU A 3 32.84 -27.47 -28.98
C LEU A 3 32.06 -26.27 -28.37
N VAL A 4 30.77 -26.13 -28.68
CA VAL A 4 30.00 -24.88 -28.47
C VAL A 4 29.27 -24.80 -27.12
N SER A 5 29.26 -25.85 -26.30
CA SER A 5 28.44 -25.88 -25.07
C SER A 5 29.05 -25.16 -23.85
N GLY A 6 30.39 -25.05 -23.76
CA GLY A 6 31.05 -24.49 -22.56
C GLY A 6 30.99 -22.97 -22.49
N ARG A 7 31.38 -22.28 -23.57
CA ARG A 7 31.40 -20.81 -23.62
C ARG A 7 30.01 -20.17 -23.44
N VAL A 8 28.97 -20.76 -24.02
CA VAL A 8 27.60 -20.24 -23.87
C VAL A 8 27.12 -20.33 -22.42
N ALA A 9 27.47 -21.41 -21.72
CA ALA A 9 27.13 -21.57 -20.31
C ALA A 9 27.90 -20.57 -19.44
N ASP A 10 29.21 -20.41 -19.68
CA ASP A 10 30.05 -19.46 -18.96
C ASP A 10 29.57 -18.00 -19.18
N ASP A 11 29.21 -17.63 -20.41
CA ASP A 11 28.67 -16.30 -20.75
C ASP A 11 27.31 -16.03 -20.07
N ILE A 12 26.48 -17.05 -19.93
CA ILE A 12 25.19 -16.95 -19.22
C ILE A 12 25.43 -16.78 -17.72
N LEU A 13 26.33 -17.57 -17.14
CA LEU A 13 26.69 -17.48 -15.72
C LEU A 13 27.27 -16.11 -15.40
N GLU A 14 28.18 -15.59 -16.23
CA GLU A 14 28.78 -14.27 -16.05
C GLU A 14 27.72 -13.15 -16.05
N LYS A 15 26.70 -13.26 -16.91
CA LYS A 15 25.56 -12.32 -16.92
C LYS A 15 24.63 -12.45 -15.72
N ILE A 16 24.46 -13.65 -15.17
CA ILE A 16 23.65 -13.88 -13.95
C ILE A 16 24.33 -13.24 -12.73
N PHE A 17 25.66 -13.32 -12.65
CA PHE A 17 26.43 -12.78 -11.54
C PHE A 17 26.83 -11.31 -11.71
N ALA A 18 26.65 -10.73 -12.90
CA ALA A 18 26.84 -9.31 -13.13
C ALA A 18 25.83 -8.49 -12.30
N PRO A 19 26.21 -7.29 -11.80
CA PRO A 19 25.29 -6.43 -11.08
C PRO A 19 24.06 -6.14 -11.93
N ALA A 20 22.88 -6.49 -11.42
CA ALA A 20 21.63 -6.25 -12.13
C ALA A 20 21.49 -4.76 -12.44
N THR A 21 21.45 -4.42 -13.72
CA THR A 21 21.11 -3.06 -14.17
C THR A 21 19.69 -2.74 -13.72
N LYS A 22 19.44 -1.50 -13.27
CA LYS A 22 18.08 -1.08 -12.90
C LYS A 22 17.12 -1.36 -14.07
N PRO A 23 15.92 -1.91 -13.82
CA PRO A 23 14.96 -2.21 -14.88
C PRO A 23 14.60 -0.97 -15.69
N SER A 24 14.59 -1.08 -17.01
CA SER A 24 14.11 -0.02 -17.90
C SER A 24 12.59 0.17 -17.74
N ALA A 25 12.04 1.26 -18.31
CA ALA A 25 10.60 1.48 -18.33
C ALA A 25 9.84 0.37 -19.08
N MET A 26 10.46 -0.19 -20.14
CA MET A 26 9.88 -1.34 -20.86
C MET A 26 9.88 -2.60 -20.00
N ASP A 27 10.96 -2.88 -19.27
CA ASP A 27 11.04 -4.05 -18.38
C ASP A 27 9.96 -3.97 -17.27
N GLN A 28 9.74 -2.78 -16.71
CA GLN A 28 8.71 -2.55 -15.70
C GLN A 28 7.28 -2.73 -16.25
N ALA A 29 7.04 -2.26 -17.48
CA ALA A 29 5.76 -2.45 -18.15
C ALA A 29 5.49 -3.93 -18.43
N GLU A 30 6.49 -4.65 -18.95
CA GLU A 30 6.39 -6.07 -19.25
C GLU A 30 6.16 -6.91 -17.98
N GLU A 31 6.89 -6.61 -16.90
CA GLU A 31 6.69 -7.22 -15.58
C GLU A 31 5.23 -7.03 -15.10
N THR A 32 4.68 -5.82 -15.27
CA THR A 32 3.30 -5.52 -14.87
C THR A 32 2.28 -6.32 -15.69
N LEU A 33 2.50 -6.47 -17.00
CA LEU A 33 1.61 -7.22 -17.89
C LEU A 33 1.67 -8.73 -17.60
N ARG A 34 2.85 -9.27 -17.29
CA ARG A 34 3.04 -10.69 -16.97
C ARG A 34 2.57 -11.04 -15.57
N HIS A 35 2.77 -10.13 -14.63
CA HIS A 35 2.58 -10.36 -13.20
C HIS A 35 1.78 -9.21 -12.57
N PRO A 36 0.51 -9.02 -12.97
CA PRO A 36 -0.33 -7.97 -12.41
C PRO A 36 -0.46 -8.16 -10.89
N LYS A 37 -0.13 -7.12 -10.14
CA LYS A 37 -0.21 -7.14 -8.68
C LYS A 37 -1.67 -7.05 -8.23
N ARG A 38 -1.97 -7.70 -7.11
CA ARG A 38 -3.30 -7.66 -6.50
C ARG A 38 -3.54 -6.29 -5.85
N VAL A 39 -4.77 -5.85 -5.92
CA VAL A 39 -5.24 -4.57 -5.40
C VAL A 39 -5.88 -4.76 -4.03
N VAL A 40 -5.45 -3.97 -3.06
CA VAL A 40 -5.89 -4.06 -1.67
C VAL A 40 -6.60 -2.77 -1.27
N TYR A 41 -7.84 -2.89 -0.79
CA TYR A 41 -8.54 -1.78 -0.16
C TYR A 41 -8.08 -1.63 1.29
N THR A 42 -7.53 -0.47 1.67
CA THR A 42 -7.09 -0.21 3.05
C THR A 42 -8.22 0.44 3.86
N ALA A 43 -8.81 -0.32 4.78
CA ALA A 43 -9.87 0.13 5.67
C ALA A 43 -9.28 0.58 7.01
N MET A 44 -9.52 1.83 7.42
CA MET A 44 -9.08 2.35 8.72
C MET A 44 -10.03 3.43 9.25
N SER A 45 -9.97 3.65 10.56
CA SER A 45 -10.68 4.75 11.20
C SER A 45 -10.11 6.10 10.75
N ASN A 46 -10.94 7.14 10.66
CA ASN A 46 -10.47 8.51 10.43
C ASN A 46 -9.55 9.00 11.55
N ARG A 47 -9.70 8.44 12.76
CA ARG A 47 -8.77 8.68 13.87
C ARG A 47 -7.34 8.29 13.52
N ASN A 48 -7.14 7.29 12.65
CA ASN A 48 -5.83 6.78 12.23
C ASN A 48 -5.30 7.47 10.96
N PHE A 49 -5.92 8.57 10.51
CA PHE A 49 -5.54 9.28 9.29
C PHE A 49 -4.06 9.69 9.26
N TYR A 50 -3.50 10.00 10.42
CA TYR A 50 -2.09 10.35 10.58
C TYR A 50 -1.13 9.21 10.18
N TRP A 51 -1.57 7.94 10.28
CA TRP A 51 -0.80 6.77 9.85
C TRP A 51 -0.93 6.40 8.37
N ARG A 52 -1.71 7.15 7.58
CA ARG A 52 -2.05 6.77 6.20
C ARG A 52 -0.84 6.41 5.34
N ASN A 53 0.24 7.19 5.40
CA ASN A 53 1.44 6.97 4.59
C ASN A 53 2.19 5.70 5.01
N HIS A 54 2.33 5.45 6.32
CA HIS A 54 2.97 4.25 6.84
C HIS A 54 2.18 2.99 6.44
N ILE A 55 0.85 3.07 6.47
CA ILE A 55 -0.03 1.99 6.01
C ILE A 55 0.13 1.75 4.51
N GLN A 56 0.16 2.81 3.67
CA GLN A 56 0.38 2.63 2.23
C GLN A 56 1.75 2.00 1.94
N LYS A 57 2.81 2.49 2.60
CA LYS A 57 4.16 1.93 2.49
C LYS A 57 4.16 0.44 2.82
N PHE A 58 3.54 0.04 3.93
CA PHE A 58 3.45 -1.36 4.34
C PHE A 58 2.81 -2.25 3.26
N VAL A 59 1.74 -1.79 2.62
CA VAL A 59 1.06 -2.54 1.56
C VAL A 59 1.93 -2.64 0.30
N LEU A 60 2.61 -1.55 -0.08
CA LEU A 60 3.56 -1.53 -1.21
C LEU A 60 4.75 -2.46 -0.97
N ASP A 61 5.36 -2.42 0.22
CA ASP A 61 6.44 -3.31 0.62
C ASP A 61 5.99 -4.79 0.63
N SER A 62 4.69 -5.04 0.84
CA SER A 62 4.09 -6.38 0.74
C SER A 62 3.85 -6.83 -0.71
N GLY A 63 4.23 -6.04 -1.71
CA GLY A 63 4.07 -6.34 -3.13
C GLY A 63 2.66 -6.16 -3.68
N MET A 64 1.80 -5.41 -2.97
CA MET A 64 0.40 -5.19 -3.33
C MET A 64 0.15 -3.73 -3.72
N VAL A 65 -0.93 -3.47 -4.46
CA VAL A 65 -1.33 -2.11 -4.87
C VAL A 65 -2.39 -1.58 -3.90
N PRO A 66 -2.08 -0.55 -3.08
CA PRO A 66 -3.06 -0.06 -2.12
C PRO A 66 -4.06 0.92 -2.73
N ILE A 67 -5.31 0.82 -2.27
CA ILE A 67 -6.39 1.76 -2.53
C ILE A 67 -6.87 2.30 -1.18
N SER A 68 -6.59 3.57 -0.93
CA SER A 68 -6.87 4.20 0.37
C SER A 68 -7.91 5.31 0.27
N PRO A 69 -9.02 5.20 1.03
CA PRO A 69 -10.03 6.26 1.10
C PRO A 69 -9.52 7.60 1.61
N PHE A 70 -8.37 7.60 2.29
CA PHE A 70 -7.79 8.80 2.88
C PHE A 70 -6.71 9.44 2.00
N MET A 71 -6.32 8.76 0.91
CA MET A 71 -5.41 9.29 -0.11
C MET A 71 -6.14 9.62 -1.41
N LEU A 72 -7.38 9.14 -1.56
CA LEU A 72 -8.20 9.36 -2.74
C LEU A 72 -9.18 10.50 -2.53
N PHE A 73 -9.30 11.32 -3.57
CA PHE A 73 -10.20 12.48 -3.65
C PHE A 73 -9.92 13.58 -2.63
N ASP A 74 -8.72 13.63 -2.03
CA ASP A 74 -8.50 14.38 -0.79
C ASP A 74 -9.54 14.04 0.29
N TYR A 75 -9.32 14.45 1.54
CA TYR A 75 -10.26 14.07 2.60
C TYR A 75 -11.67 14.63 2.33
N TYR A 76 -12.59 13.77 1.87
CA TYR A 76 -13.94 14.12 1.44
C TYR A 76 -14.00 15.23 0.36
N LEU A 77 -12.93 15.36 -0.46
CA LEU A 77 -12.76 16.41 -1.47
C LEU A 77 -13.15 17.82 -1.00
N LEU A 78 -12.64 18.22 0.17
CA LEU A 78 -12.87 19.54 0.78
C LEU A 78 -14.32 19.80 1.22
N HIS A 79 -15.12 18.75 1.44
CA HIS A 79 -16.53 18.86 1.83
C HIS A 79 -17.43 19.57 0.79
N THR A 80 -16.94 19.74 -0.42
CA THR A 80 -17.70 20.32 -1.54
C THR A 80 -18.61 19.29 -2.21
N VAL A 81 -18.37 18.00 -1.97
CA VAL A 81 -19.15 16.88 -2.50
C VAL A 81 -19.93 16.20 -1.38
N PRO A 82 -21.21 15.80 -1.62
CA PRO A 82 -21.98 15.06 -0.63
C PRO A 82 -21.26 13.79 -0.16
N LYS A 83 -21.25 13.57 1.16
CA LYS A 83 -20.58 12.40 1.76
C LYS A 83 -21.08 11.07 1.23
N THR A 84 -22.34 10.99 0.81
CA THR A 84 -22.96 9.80 0.22
C THR A 84 -22.28 9.41 -1.09
N VAL A 85 -22.08 10.37 -1.99
CA VAL A 85 -21.41 10.16 -3.29
C VAL A 85 -19.98 9.64 -3.10
N VAL A 86 -19.21 10.26 -2.20
CA VAL A 86 -17.84 9.81 -1.89
C VAL A 86 -17.85 8.38 -1.31
N ARG A 87 -18.80 8.05 -0.43
CA ARG A 87 -18.93 6.70 0.14
C ARG A 87 -19.30 5.67 -0.91
N GLU A 88 -20.19 6.00 -1.83
CA GLU A 88 -20.54 5.14 -2.96
C GLU A 88 -19.33 4.88 -3.87
N ALA A 89 -18.56 5.92 -4.18
CA ALA A 89 -17.30 5.78 -4.93
C ALA A 89 -16.30 4.86 -4.21
N MET A 90 -16.14 5.02 -2.89
CA MET A 90 -15.26 4.15 -2.09
C MET A 90 -15.73 2.69 -2.05
N ASN A 91 -17.04 2.45 -1.88
CA ASN A 91 -17.59 1.10 -1.93
C ASN A 91 -17.40 0.45 -3.31
N ASN A 92 -17.52 1.24 -4.37
CA ASN A 92 -17.25 0.81 -5.75
C ASN A 92 -15.77 0.45 -5.98
N LEU A 93 -14.84 1.14 -5.34
CA LEU A 93 -13.42 0.77 -5.37
C LEU A 93 -13.14 -0.48 -4.56
N LEU A 94 -13.70 -0.60 -3.34
CA LEU A 94 -13.63 -1.81 -2.53
C LEU A 94 -14.13 -3.03 -3.32
N ALA A 95 -15.26 -2.87 -4.03
CA ALA A 95 -15.83 -3.91 -4.87
C ALA A 95 -14.87 -4.41 -5.97
N ARG A 96 -13.98 -3.55 -6.47
CA ARG A 96 -12.98 -3.88 -7.51
C ARG A 96 -11.66 -4.40 -6.94
N CYS A 97 -11.37 -4.17 -5.66
CA CYS A 97 -10.14 -4.66 -5.02
C CYS A 97 -10.19 -6.19 -4.81
N ASP A 98 -9.04 -6.84 -4.82
CA ASP A 98 -8.90 -8.28 -4.60
C ASP A 98 -9.07 -8.64 -3.11
N GLU A 99 -8.64 -7.77 -2.20
CA GLU A 99 -8.73 -7.97 -0.75
C GLU A 99 -9.07 -6.68 0.00
N VAL A 100 -9.48 -6.83 1.27
CA VAL A 100 -9.66 -5.73 2.21
C VAL A 100 -8.74 -5.92 3.42
N TRP A 101 -7.86 -4.94 3.66
CA TRP A 101 -6.93 -4.95 4.78
C TRP A 101 -7.34 -3.88 5.80
N VAL A 102 -7.52 -4.28 7.04
CA VAL A 102 -8.09 -3.46 8.11
C VAL A 102 -6.99 -3.08 9.09
N PHE A 103 -6.84 -1.77 9.34
CA PHE A 103 -5.76 -1.24 10.18
C PHE A 103 -6.29 -0.54 11.44
N GLY A 104 -5.89 -1.07 12.61
CA GLY A 104 -6.26 -0.55 13.93
C GLY A 104 -7.72 -0.78 14.31
N ARG A 105 -8.25 0.10 15.18
CA ARG A 105 -9.59 -0.06 15.76
C ARG A 105 -10.71 0.04 14.72
N LEU A 106 -11.72 -0.81 14.87
CA LEU A 106 -12.88 -0.92 13.98
C LEU A 106 -13.92 0.18 14.26
N SER A 107 -13.84 1.29 13.54
CA SER A 107 -14.92 2.29 13.51
C SER A 107 -16.20 1.71 12.89
N LEU A 108 -17.35 2.37 13.11
CA LEU A 108 -18.60 1.96 12.46
C LEU A 108 -18.47 1.88 10.94
N GLY A 109 -17.82 2.87 10.31
CA GLY A 109 -17.58 2.88 8.87
C GLY A 109 -16.73 1.71 8.39
N VAL A 110 -15.68 1.36 9.15
CA VAL A 110 -14.84 0.19 8.86
C VAL A 110 -15.64 -1.11 8.99
N LYS A 111 -16.49 -1.25 10.02
CA LYS A 111 -17.36 -2.43 10.17
C LYS A 111 -18.31 -2.61 8.97
N VAL A 112 -18.86 -1.51 8.45
CA VAL A 112 -19.69 -1.54 7.23
C VAL A 112 -18.88 -2.02 6.03
N GLN A 113 -17.67 -1.50 5.82
CA GLN A 113 -16.78 -1.93 4.73
C GLN A 113 -16.42 -3.42 4.82
N ILE A 114 -16.14 -3.92 6.04
CA ILE A 114 -15.92 -5.35 6.28
C ILE A 114 -17.17 -6.17 5.91
N GLY A 115 -18.36 -5.68 6.27
CA GLY A 115 -19.63 -6.34 5.91
C GLY A 115 -19.81 -6.44 4.39
N VAL A 116 -19.52 -5.36 3.65
CA VAL A 116 -19.54 -5.35 2.18
C VAL A 116 -18.53 -6.36 1.63
N ALA A 117 -17.29 -6.35 2.12
CA ALA A 117 -16.24 -7.27 1.69
C ALA A 117 -16.64 -8.73 1.88
N LYS A 118 -17.18 -9.07 3.05
CA LYS A 118 -17.68 -10.42 3.38
C LYS A 118 -18.83 -10.84 2.48
N ARG A 119 -19.79 -9.94 2.21
CA ARG A 119 -20.91 -10.22 1.29
C ARG A 119 -20.43 -10.51 -0.13
N MET A 120 -19.29 -9.96 -0.52
CA MET A 120 -18.63 -10.19 -1.82
C MET A 120 -17.62 -11.34 -1.79
N SER A 121 -17.53 -12.11 -0.71
CA SER A 121 -16.56 -13.20 -0.53
C SER A 121 -15.10 -12.77 -0.71
N LYS A 122 -14.78 -11.51 -0.41
CA LYS A 122 -13.40 -11.00 -0.49
C LYS A 122 -12.62 -11.39 0.76
N PRO A 123 -11.35 -11.78 0.64
CA PRO A 123 -10.47 -11.97 1.80
C PRO A 123 -10.36 -10.68 2.62
N VAL A 124 -10.45 -10.83 3.95
CA VAL A 124 -10.30 -9.71 4.91
C VAL A 124 -9.16 -10.03 5.87
N ARG A 125 -8.17 -9.14 5.94
CA ARG A 125 -7.00 -9.25 6.83
C ARG A 125 -6.97 -8.11 7.83
N TYR A 126 -6.43 -8.34 9.02
CA TYR A 126 -6.41 -7.36 10.12
C TYR A 126 -4.98 -7.12 10.58
N PHE A 127 -4.67 -5.86 10.86
CA PHE A 127 -3.34 -5.38 11.24
C PHE A 127 -3.46 -4.43 12.42
N ASP A 128 -2.62 -4.64 13.43
CA ASP A 128 -2.43 -3.67 14.50
C ASP A 128 -1.45 -2.58 14.05
N ILE A 129 -1.71 -1.36 14.49
CA ILE A 129 -0.92 -0.15 14.19
C ILE A 129 -0.65 0.68 15.44
N SER A 130 -0.89 0.11 16.62
CA SER A 130 -0.68 0.76 17.92
C SER A 130 0.77 1.26 18.11
N GLU A 131 1.74 0.60 17.49
CA GLU A 131 3.18 0.91 17.59
C GLU A 131 3.78 1.61 16.35
N LEU A 132 2.95 2.16 15.46
CA LEU A 132 3.47 3.07 14.44
C LEU A 132 3.86 4.41 15.10
N PRO A 133 5.00 5.03 14.72
CA PRO A 133 6.12 4.49 13.95
C PRO A 133 7.11 3.76 14.88
N VAL A 134 7.68 2.66 14.39
CA VAL A 134 8.51 1.75 15.21
C VAL A 134 9.89 2.34 15.59
N ALA A 135 10.28 3.53 15.12
CA ALA A 135 11.48 4.20 15.62
C ALA A 135 11.36 5.73 15.72
N VAL A 136 11.53 6.19 16.95
CA VAL A 136 11.73 7.56 17.41
C VAL A 136 13.14 7.60 18.03
N ILE A 137 13.97 8.58 17.64
CA ILE A 137 15.38 8.68 18.04
C ILE A 137 15.58 9.71 19.16
N PRO A 138 16.59 9.53 20.03
CA PRO A 138 16.83 10.45 21.15
C PRO A 138 17.28 11.83 20.68
N ILE A 139 16.80 12.87 21.38
CA ILE A 139 17.22 14.27 21.25
C ILE A 139 17.61 14.81 22.64
N SER A 140 18.45 15.84 22.67
CA SER A 140 18.81 16.57 23.90
C SER A 140 17.81 17.70 24.21
N GLU A 141 17.85 18.25 25.42
CA GLU A 141 17.03 19.41 25.81
C GLU A 141 17.33 20.65 24.96
N GLU A 142 18.59 20.89 24.62
CA GLU A 142 19.00 21.95 23.68
C GLU A 142 18.36 21.78 22.29
N THR A 143 17.94 20.57 21.95
CA THR A 143 17.34 20.23 20.65
C THR A 143 15.84 19.94 20.76
N ALA A 144 15.23 20.15 21.92
CA ALA A 144 13.79 20.07 22.11
C ALA A 144 13.15 21.44 21.82
N GLU A 145 12.18 21.47 20.92
CA GLU A 145 11.43 22.69 20.60
C GLU A 145 10.22 22.86 21.54
N GLU A 146 9.99 24.08 22.01
CA GLU A 146 8.83 24.42 22.84
C GLU A 146 7.59 24.74 21.98
N GLU A 147 6.40 24.42 22.48
CA GLU A 147 5.14 24.87 21.87
C GLU A 147 5.02 26.40 22.01
N ILE A 148 5.21 27.16 20.93
CA ILE A 148 4.84 28.57 20.89
C ILE A 148 3.32 28.67 20.75
N ARG A 149 2.66 29.18 21.79
CA ARG A 149 1.22 29.47 21.78
C ARG A 149 0.98 30.95 21.51
N ASP A 150 0.13 31.23 20.53
CA ASP A 150 -0.76 32.41 20.52
C ASP A 150 -2.20 31.92 20.76
#